data_AF-A0A1I2P5C1-F1
#
_entry.id   AF-A0A1I2P5C1-F1
#
_cell.length_a   1.000
_cell.length_b   1.000
_cell.length_c   1.000
_cell.angle_alpha   90.00
_cell.angle_beta   90.00
_cell.angle_gamma   90.00
#
_symmetry.space_group_name_H-M   'P 1'
#
loop_
_entity.id
_entity.type
_entity.pdbx_description
1 polymer ?
#
loop_
_entity_poly.entity_id
_entity_poly.type
_entity_poly.pdbx_seq_one_letter_code
_entity_poly.pdbx_strand_id
1 'polypeptide(L)'
;MLIKLRAFAASISLFWLGAAHATGLEFRFNEAPARLYSAAVQKGQIDAATGEAIRRLPETGAMVRKMRLKDADAFIDYLRGLGRDPQKVELATQVQSEFGRENGGKFALAATEITRQLKAYVPPEFTANLTVHFLFGGNAMGFAFDDKHDDVYVDLSRFTQATPEELAEVVSHELFHAVQSHVMTAPPRPAADMQQSATGKIWMNRLLYDLVQEGTAELFSHPIADRPATPFSTRGKERIVRNLKRIKNIAALMETSSLRLLLAPPRDEDHYDRIYGMLFYGNFDDMGYDMGWVMANAIERKDGKQAIFRLLQGEPKQFVLRYQQIAESDPTLFRFNEDFLSAVRALPR
;
A
#
# COMPACT_ATOMS: atom_id res chain seq x y z
N MET A 1 29.25 47.01 -35.58
CA MET A 1 29.93 45.83 -34.99
C MET A 1 29.17 45.49 -33.71
N LEU A 2 28.24 44.52 -33.79
CA LEU A 2 27.25 44.22 -32.74
C LEU A 2 27.86 43.38 -31.61
N ILE A 3 27.69 43.84 -30.37
CA ILE A 3 28.05 43.12 -29.15
C ILE A 3 26.81 42.37 -28.64
N LYS A 4 26.92 41.02 -28.56
CA LYS A 4 25.89 40.14 -27.99
C LYS A 4 25.99 40.14 -26.46
N LEU A 5 24.97 40.66 -25.76
CA LEU A 5 24.75 40.42 -24.33
C LEU A 5 24.03 39.07 -24.15
N ARG A 6 24.65 38.15 -23.39
CA ARG A 6 24.02 36.94 -22.87
C ARG A 6 23.40 37.26 -21.51
N ALA A 7 22.09 37.08 -21.38
CA ALA A 7 21.38 37.16 -20.11
C ALA A 7 21.61 35.85 -19.32
N PHE A 8 22.14 35.97 -18.10
CA PHE A 8 22.10 34.93 -17.09
C PHE A 8 20.71 34.94 -16.43
N ALA A 9 19.95 33.86 -16.56
CA ALA A 9 18.77 33.63 -15.75
C ALA A 9 19.22 33.11 -14.38
N ALA A 10 19.06 33.93 -13.35
CA ALA A 10 19.26 33.53 -11.96
C ALA A 10 18.01 32.77 -11.48
N SER A 11 18.18 31.51 -11.07
CA SER A 11 17.15 30.74 -10.39
C SER A 11 16.86 31.37 -9.03
N ILE A 12 15.68 31.98 -8.90
CA ILE A 12 15.18 32.51 -7.63
C ILE A 12 14.88 31.33 -6.72
N SER A 13 15.71 31.15 -5.70
CA SER A 13 15.41 30.31 -4.54
C SER A 13 14.42 31.07 -3.65
N LEU A 14 13.17 30.63 -3.59
CA LEU A 14 12.22 31.12 -2.60
C LEU A 14 12.57 30.52 -1.23
N PHE A 15 13.28 31.28 -0.42
CA PHE A 15 13.27 31.11 1.04
C PHE A 15 11.99 31.73 1.59
N TRP A 16 11.05 30.89 2.04
CA TRP A 16 9.88 31.32 2.79
C TRP A 16 10.24 31.51 4.27
N LEU A 17 10.20 32.76 4.72
CA LEU A 17 10.11 33.14 6.14
C LEU A 17 8.63 33.27 6.51
N GLY A 18 8.15 32.37 7.35
CA GLY A 18 6.80 32.37 7.91
C GLY A 18 6.34 30.95 8.21
N ALA A 19 6.60 30.48 9.44
CA ALA A 19 6.04 29.21 9.93
C ALA A 19 4.54 29.38 10.22
N ALA A 20 3.75 29.54 9.17
CA ALA A 20 2.36 29.09 9.22
C ALA A 20 2.44 27.57 9.45
N HIS A 21 1.90 27.10 10.58
CA HIS A 21 1.74 25.68 10.79
C HIS A 21 0.82 25.20 9.66
N ALA A 22 1.37 24.49 8.69
CA ALA A 22 0.57 23.93 7.62
C ALA A 22 -0.37 22.90 8.25
N THR A 23 -1.64 23.28 8.40
CA THR A 23 -2.67 22.40 8.93
C THR A 23 -3.15 21.49 7.81
N GLY A 24 -3.01 20.18 7.96
CA GLY A 24 -3.65 19.18 7.10
C GLY A 24 -2.77 17.98 6.79
N LEU A 25 -3.30 17.09 5.96
CA LEU A 25 -2.58 15.99 5.34
C LEU A 25 -1.65 16.52 4.25
N GLU A 26 -0.35 16.35 4.45
CA GLU A 26 0.70 16.65 3.46
C GLU A 26 1.51 15.41 3.15
N PHE A 27 2.05 15.33 1.93
CA PHE A 27 3.03 14.32 1.59
C PHE A 27 4.11 14.89 0.65
N ARG A 28 5.26 14.23 0.64
CA ARG A 28 6.37 14.53 -0.27
C ARG A 28 6.91 13.27 -0.91
N PHE A 29 7.54 13.42 -2.07
CA PHE A 29 8.26 12.35 -2.74
C PHE A 29 9.75 12.41 -2.42
N ASN A 30 10.31 11.27 -2.01
CA ASN A 30 11.73 11.05 -1.92
C ASN A 30 12.16 10.13 -3.06
N GLU A 31 12.74 10.72 -4.09
CA GLU A 31 13.20 10.01 -5.30
C GLU A 31 14.67 9.58 -5.24
N ALA A 32 15.43 9.99 -4.22
CA ALA A 32 16.86 9.71 -4.12
C ALA A 32 17.20 8.20 -4.17
N PRO A 33 16.46 7.30 -3.48
CA PRO A 33 16.74 5.87 -3.53
C PRO A 33 16.50 5.28 -4.92
N ALA A 34 15.33 5.53 -5.52
CA ALA A 34 15.03 5.07 -6.88
C ALA A 34 16.07 5.57 -7.89
N ARG A 35 16.48 6.84 -7.83
CA ARG A 35 17.54 7.39 -8.68
C ARG A 35 18.86 6.64 -8.51
N LEU A 36 19.29 6.38 -7.28
CA LEU A 36 20.55 5.70 -7.01
C LEU A 36 20.49 4.23 -7.45
N TYR A 37 19.44 3.50 -7.07
CA TYR A 37 19.30 2.07 -7.35
C TYR A 37 19.15 1.79 -8.84
N SER A 38 18.30 2.55 -9.55
CA SER A 38 18.13 2.36 -11.00
C SER A 38 19.38 2.76 -11.78
N ALA A 39 20.11 3.81 -11.39
CA ALA A 39 21.39 4.13 -12.01
C ALA A 39 22.43 3.01 -11.81
N ALA A 40 22.46 2.40 -10.63
CA ALA A 40 23.33 1.27 -10.32
C ALA A 40 22.98 0.03 -11.17
N VAL A 41 21.69 -0.29 -11.31
CA VAL A 41 21.21 -1.38 -12.17
C VAL A 41 21.51 -1.10 -13.64
N GLN A 42 21.24 0.11 -14.12
CA GLN A 42 21.47 0.52 -15.51
C GLN A 42 22.94 0.34 -15.93
N LYS A 43 23.88 0.67 -15.05
CA LYS A 43 25.32 0.49 -15.31
C LYS A 43 25.75 -0.97 -15.35
N GLY A 44 24.98 -1.89 -14.76
CA GLY A 44 25.31 -3.31 -14.63
C GLY A 44 26.50 -3.61 -13.70
N GLN A 45 27.13 -2.58 -13.14
CA GLN A 45 28.27 -2.67 -12.22
C GLN A 45 28.08 -1.69 -11.06
N ILE A 46 28.24 -2.18 -9.83
CA ILE A 46 28.16 -1.38 -8.60
C ILE A 46 29.56 -1.34 -7.98
N ASP A 47 30.27 -0.23 -8.23
CA ASP A 47 31.58 0.05 -7.65
C ASP A 47 31.52 0.32 -6.14
N ALA A 48 32.69 0.45 -5.50
CA ALA A 48 32.78 0.61 -4.06
C ALA A 48 32.08 1.90 -3.57
N ALA A 49 32.20 3.00 -4.32
CA ALA A 49 31.60 4.28 -3.96
C ALA A 49 30.07 4.25 -4.06
N THR A 50 29.53 3.68 -5.14
CA THR A 50 28.08 3.49 -5.33
C THR A 50 27.53 2.53 -4.28
N GLY A 51 28.24 1.44 -4.01
CA GLY A 51 27.88 0.50 -2.95
C GLY A 51 27.79 1.18 -1.58
N GLU A 52 28.77 2.02 -1.24
CA GLU A 52 28.75 2.78 0.01
C GLU A 52 27.61 3.80 0.07
N ALA A 53 27.31 4.48 -1.04
CA ALA A 53 26.16 5.38 -1.11
C ALA A 53 24.83 4.62 -0.85
N ILE A 54 24.68 3.42 -1.43
CA ILE A 54 23.50 2.56 -1.20
C ILE A 54 23.40 2.19 0.28
N ARG A 55 24.49 1.69 0.90
CA ARG A 55 24.48 1.28 2.33
C ARG A 55 24.02 2.39 3.28
N ARG A 56 24.31 3.65 2.95
CA ARG A 56 23.98 4.81 3.80
C ARG A 56 22.52 5.26 3.70
N LEU A 57 21.77 4.80 2.70
CA LEU A 57 20.36 5.16 2.57
C LEU A 57 19.52 4.43 3.62
N PRO A 58 18.71 5.13 4.43
CA PRO A 58 17.76 4.49 5.34
C PRO A 58 16.82 3.50 4.63
N GLU A 59 16.47 3.80 3.38
CA GLU A 59 15.61 2.96 2.54
C GLU A 59 16.27 1.64 2.14
N THR A 60 17.59 1.54 2.17
CA THR A 60 18.26 0.23 2.03
C THR A 60 17.94 -0.65 3.23
N GLY A 61 17.90 -0.09 4.45
CA GLY A 61 17.45 -0.82 5.64
C GLY A 61 16.00 -1.30 5.52
N ALA A 62 15.11 -0.44 5.00
CA ALA A 62 13.73 -0.80 4.71
C ALA A 62 13.63 -1.96 3.71
N MET A 63 14.42 -1.92 2.63
CA MET A 63 14.48 -2.98 1.62
C MET A 63 15.02 -4.29 2.18
N VAL A 64 16.09 -4.24 2.97
CA VAL A 64 16.65 -5.42 3.65
C VAL A 64 15.59 -6.08 4.53
N ARG A 65 14.85 -5.29 5.32
CA ARG A 65 13.76 -5.79 6.16
C ARG A 65 12.62 -6.38 5.32
N LYS A 66 12.09 -5.66 4.34
CA LYS A 66 10.94 -6.10 3.51
C LYS A 66 11.27 -7.38 2.73
N MET A 67 12.47 -7.47 2.19
CA MET A 67 12.91 -8.62 1.39
C MET A 67 13.47 -9.77 2.25
N ARG A 68 13.54 -9.61 3.58
CA ARG A 68 14.16 -10.55 4.52
C ARG A 68 15.59 -10.91 4.12
N LEU A 69 16.34 -9.90 3.66
CA LEU A 69 17.76 -10.05 3.32
C LEU A 69 18.61 -10.00 4.60
N LYS A 70 19.82 -10.55 4.50
CA LYS A 70 20.76 -10.58 5.62
C LYS A 70 21.22 -9.17 6.02
N ASP A 71 21.60 -8.36 5.03
CA ASP A 71 22.24 -7.06 5.21
C ASP A 71 22.19 -6.25 3.90
N ALA A 72 22.75 -5.04 3.95
CA ALA A 72 22.81 -4.15 2.79
C ALA A 72 23.68 -4.70 1.65
N ASP A 73 24.69 -5.54 1.94
CA ASP A 73 25.51 -6.16 0.90
C ASP A 73 24.70 -7.19 0.11
N ALA A 74 23.85 -7.98 0.78
CA ALA A 74 22.90 -8.86 0.12
C ALA A 74 21.91 -8.08 -0.79
N PHE A 75 21.51 -6.87 -0.40
CA PHE A 75 20.68 -6.01 -1.25
C PHE A 75 21.45 -5.45 -2.45
N ILE A 76 22.71 -5.05 -2.27
CA ILE A 76 23.59 -4.63 -3.37
C ILE A 76 23.81 -5.78 -4.36
N ASP A 77 24.01 -7.01 -3.88
CA ASP A 77 24.15 -8.19 -4.73
C ASP A 77 22.86 -8.49 -5.50
N TYR A 78 21.69 -8.30 -4.86
CA TYR A 78 20.40 -8.35 -5.54
C TYR A 78 20.33 -7.32 -6.70
N LEU A 79 20.72 -6.07 -6.46
CA LEU A 79 20.75 -5.03 -7.52
C LEU A 79 21.74 -5.38 -8.64
N ARG A 80 22.93 -5.94 -8.33
CA ARG A 80 23.86 -6.48 -9.35
C ARG A 80 23.21 -7.58 -10.18
N GLY A 81 22.42 -8.44 -9.55
CA GLY A 81 21.63 -9.46 -10.22
C GLY A 81 20.66 -8.85 -11.24
N LEU A 82 19.93 -7.80 -10.84
CA LEU A 82 19.06 -7.06 -11.76
C LEU A 82 19.85 -6.43 -12.92
N GLY A 83 21.05 -5.90 -12.67
CA GLY A 83 21.90 -5.30 -13.71
C GLY A 83 22.42 -6.28 -14.77
N ARG A 84 22.26 -7.59 -14.56
CA ARG A 84 22.59 -8.64 -15.55
C ARG A 84 21.39 -9.05 -16.41
N ASP A 85 20.19 -8.62 -16.05
CA ASP A 85 18.95 -8.90 -16.78
C ASP A 85 18.64 -7.72 -17.73
N PRO A 86 18.70 -7.89 -19.06
CA PRO A 86 18.42 -6.83 -20.01
C PRO A 86 17.07 -6.15 -19.82
N GLN A 87 16.03 -6.89 -19.42
CA GLN A 87 14.70 -6.32 -19.18
C GLN A 87 14.72 -5.39 -17.97
N LYS A 88 15.45 -5.74 -16.92
CA LYS A 88 15.60 -4.89 -15.72
C LYS A 88 16.44 -3.66 -16.00
N VAL A 89 17.47 -3.78 -16.82
CA VAL A 89 18.28 -2.63 -17.30
C VAL A 89 17.42 -1.66 -18.13
N GLU A 90 16.51 -2.19 -18.97
CA GLU A 90 15.56 -1.37 -19.71
C GLU A 90 14.61 -0.62 -18.78
N LEU A 91 14.00 -1.31 -17.80
CA LEU A 91 13.15 -0.67 -16.80
C LEU A 91 13.90 0.40 -15.99
N ALA A 92 15.15 0.14 -15.61
CA ALA A 92 16.00 1.09 -14.92
C ALA A 92 16.25 2.35 -15.76
N THR A 93 16.52 2.16 -17.05
CA THR A 93 16.69 3.25 -18.01
C THR A 93 15.40 4.08 -18.16
N GLN A 94 14.24 3.43 -18.24
CA GLN A 94 12.94 4.11 -18.30
C GLN A 94 12.70 4.96 -17.04
N VAL A 95 12.91 4.39 -15.84
CA VAL A 95 12.79 5.13 -14.57
C VAL A 95 13.75 6.33 -14.51
N GLN A 96 15.02 6.15 -14.90
CA GLN A 96 16.00 7.25 -14.97
C GLN A 96 15.55 8.37 -15.93
N SER A 97 14.91 8.02 -17.04
CA SER A 97 14.43 9.01 -18.00
C SER A 97 13.28 9.88 -17.46
N GLU A 98 12.38 9.30 -16.65
CA GLU A 98 11.25 10.03 -16.04
C GLU A 98 11.75 11.14 -15.10
N PHE A 99 12.80 10.84 -14.36
CA PHE A 99 13.47 11.76 -13.45
C PHE A 99 14.16 12.95 -14.11
N GLY A 100 14.40 12.89 -15.43
CA GLY A 100 14.98 13.98 -16.23
C GLY A 100 13.94 14.82 -16.98
N ARG A 101 12.65 14.51 -16.86
CA ARG A 101 11.60 15.25 -17.57
C ARG A 101 11.35 16.62 -16.94
N GLU A 102 11.16 17.62 -17.78
CA GLU A 102 10.75 18.97 -17.34
C GLU A 102 9.44 18.90 -16.54
N ASN A 103 9.31 19.77 -15.54
CA ASN A 103 8.13 19.87 -14.65
C ASN A 103 7.81 18.60 -13.82
N GLY A 104 8.78 17.69 -13.63
CA GLY A 104 8.61 16.52 -12.76
C GLY A 104 7.83 15.35 -13.39
N GLY A 105 7.57 15.39 -14.70
CA GLY A 105 7.00 14.27 -15.47
C GLY A 105 5.69 13.72 -14.90
N LYS A 106 5.52 12.39 -14.94
CA LYS A 106 4.31 11.73 -14.44
C LYS A 106 4.09 11.87 -12.93
N PHE A 107 5.15 12.13 -12.17
CA PHE A 107 5.08 12.24 -10.70
C PHE A 107 4.33 13.50 -10.27
N ALA A 108 4.57 14.65 -10.91
CA ALA A 108 3.87 15.88 -10.58
C ALA A 108 2.35 15.78 -10.82
N LEU A 109 1.95 15.15 -11.93
CA LEU A 109 0.53 14.87 -12.22
C LEU A 109 -0.08 13.91 -11.21
N ALA A 110 0.66 12.85 -10.84
CA ALA A 110 0.20 11.90 -9.83
C ALA A 110 -0.01 12.59 -8.46
N ALA A 111 0.88 13.50 -8.06
CA ALA A 111 0.79 14.20 -6.76
C ALA A 111 -0.52 14.99 -6.59
N THR A 112 -1.00 15.64 -7.65
CA THR A 112 -2.28 16.37 -7.63
C THR A 112 -3.45 15.42 -7.38
N GLU A 113 -3.45 14.29 -8.08
CA GLU A 113 -4.50 13.29 -7.99
C GLU A 113 -4.49 12.57 -6.63
N ILE A 114 -3.32 12.20 -6.12
CA ILE A 114 -3.15 11.62 -4.78
C ILE A 114 -3.74 12.54 -3.71
N THR A 115 -3.41 13.83 -3.77
CA THR A 115 -3.93 14.82 -2.81
C THR A 115 -5.46 14.87 -2.84
N ARG A 116 -6.04 14.91 -4.04
CA ARG A 116 -7.50 14.95 -4.24
C ARG A 116 -8.17 13.69 -3.69
N GLN A 117 -7.59 12.52 -3.95
CA GLN A 117 -8.11 11.24 -3.50
C GLN A 117 -8.08 11.12 -1.98
N LEU A 118 -6.92 11.33 -1.35
CA LEU A 118 -6.76 11.15 0.10
C LEU A 118 -7.61 12.14 0.91
N LYS A 119 -7.65 13.42 0.51
CA LYS A 119 -8.45 14.46 1.19
C LYS A 119 -9.96 14.15 1.19
N ALA A 120 -10.45 13.31 0.29
CA ALA A 120 -11.85 12.92 0.27
C ALA A 120 -12.23 11.98 1.42
N TYR A 121 -11.25 11.26 1.98
CA TYR A 121 -11.46 10.24 3.02
C TYR A 121 -11.00 10.65 4.40
N VAL A 122 -10.12 11.64 4.54
CA VAL A 122 -9.70 12.16 5.85
C VAL A 122 -10.52 13.40 6.24
N PRO A 123 -10.76 13.64 7.54
CA PRO A 123 -11.41 14.87 7.97
C PRO A 123 -10.43 16.06 7.91
N PRO A 124 -10.91 17.31 7.78
CA PRO A 124 -10.06 18.49 7.63
C PRO A 124 -9.04 18.71 8.77
N GLU A 125 -9.37 18.24 9.98
CA GLU A 125 -8.51 18.32 11.16
C GLU A 125 -7.43 17.24 11.24
N PHE A 126 -7.47 16.21 10.37
CA PHE A 126 -6.42 15.20 10.32
C PHE A 126 -5.12 15.81 9.78
N THR A 127 -4.04 15.63 10.53
CA THR A 127 -2.71 16.13 10.18
C THR A 127 -1.70 14.99 10.15
N ALA A 128 -0.93 14.91 9.08
CA ALA A 128 0.17 13.98 8.93
C ALA A 128 1.16 14.51 7.89
N ASN A 129 2.45 14.19 8.06
CA ASN A 129 3.52 14.61 7.15
C ASN A 129 4.16 13.39 6.51
N LEU A 130 3.52 12.88 5.46
CA LEU A 130 3.88 11.59 4.88
C LEU A 130 5.04 11.70 3.88
N THR A 131 5.86 10.66 3.78
CA THR A 131 6.94 10.56 2.79
C THR A 131 6.75 9.30 1.95
N VAL A 132 6.64 9.47 0.63
CA VAL A 132 6.70 8.37 -0.34
C VAL A 132 8.14 8.20 -0.78
N HIS A 133 8.76 7.10 -0.37
CA HIS A 133 10.08 6.69 -0.81
C HIS A 133 9.95 5.89 -2.09
N PHE A 134 10.33 6.51 -3.21
CA PHE A 134 10.43 5.77 -4.45
C PHE A 134 11.68 4.89 -4.44
N LEU A 135 11.48 3.64 -4.82
CA LEU A 135 12.49 2.59 -4.87
C LEU A 135 12.63 2.08 -6.30
N PHE A 136 13.67 1.27 -6.52
CA PHE A 136 13.81 0.49 -7.75
C PHE A 136 14.21 -0.95 -7.41
N GLY A 137 13.36 -1.88 -7.82
CA GLY A 137 13.50 -3.29 -7.55
C GLY A 137 12.93 -3.68 -6.18
N GLY A 138 12.40 -4.89 -6.10
CA GLY A 138 11.81 -5.44 -4.89
C GLY A 138 10.80 -6.54 -5.21
N ASN A 139 10.29 -7.18 -4.17
CA ASN A 139 9.27 -8.24 -4.29
C ASN A 139 7.83 -7.72 -4.12
N ALA A 140 7.63 -6.45 -3.80
CA ALA A 140 6.32 -5.80 -3.62
C ALA A 140 6.18 -4.59 -4.53
N MET A 141 4.93 -4.19 -4.84
CA MET A 141 4.64 -2.96 -5.58
C MET A 141 4.80 -1.73 -4.69
N GLY A 142 4.31 -1.82 -3.45
CA GLY A 142 4.62 -0.91 -2.38
C GLY A 142 4.51 -1.60 -1.02
N PHE A 143 4.84 -0.87 0.04
CA PHE A 143 4.65 -1.28 1.42
C PHE A 143 4.76 -0.10 2.39
N ALA A 144 4.14 -0.25 3.56
CA ALA A 144 4.38 0.56 4.76
C ALA A 144 4.83 -0.35 5.91
N PHE A 145 5.37 0.23 6.98
CA PHE A 145 5.63 -0.51 8.22
C PHE A 145 4.79 0.05 9.37
N ASP A 146 4.23 -0.85 10.18
CA ASP A 146 3.45 -0.49 11.38
C ASP A 146 4.24 0.41 12.36
N ASP A 147 5.58 0.31 12.39
CA ASP A 147 6.47 1.11 13.25
C ASP A 147 7.04 2.39 12.57
N LYS A 148 6.59 2.70 11.35
CA LYS A 148 7.01 3.87 10.56
C LYS A 148 5.79 4.57 9.95
N HIS A 149 5.02 5.23 10.82
CA HIS A 149 3.70 5.77 10.49
C HIS A 149 3.66 6.80 9.34
N ASP A 150 4.79 7.47 9.08
CA ASP A 150 4.87 8.52 8.06
C ASP A 150 5.54 8.05 6.76
N ASP A 151 6.09 6.84 6.70
CA ASP A 151 6.90 6.39 5.57
C ASP A 151 6.21 5.28 4.78
N VAL A 152 6.07 5.49 3.47
CA VAL A 152 5.61 4.47 2.52
C VAL A 152 6.61 4.29 1.41
N TYR A 153 6.70 3.08 0.87
CA TYR A 153 7.75 2.68 -0.05
C TYR A 153 7.11 2.14 -1.33
N VAL A 154 7.51 2.63 -2.51
CA VAL A 154 6.89 2.26 -3.80
C VAL A 154 7.96 1.89 -4.83
N ASP A 155 7.90 0.69 -5.38
CA ASP A 155 8.86 0.19 -6.38
C ASP A 155 8.50 0.67 -7.79
N LEU A 156 9.17 1.74 -8.25
CA LEU A 156 8.94 2.33 -9.57
C LEU A 156 9.22 1.39 -10.74
N SER A 157 9.99 0.31 -10.54
CA SER A 157 10.24 -0.68 -11.60
C SER A 157 8.96 -1.41 -12.04
N ARG A 158 7.90 -1.38 -11.21
CA ARG A 158 6.59 -1.96 -11.50
C ARG A 158 5.67 -1.04 -12.30
N PHE A 159 6.00 0.26 -12.40
CA PHE A 159 5.11 1.31 -12.91
C PHE A 159 5.63 2.04 -14.14
N THR A 160 6.59 1.46 -14.87
CA THR A 160 7.13 2.13 -16.07
C THR A 160 6.07 2.30 -17.17
N GLN A 161 5.12 1.37 -17.26
CA GLN A 161 3.98 1.42 -18.19
C GLN A 161 2.73 2.12 -17.62
N ALA A 162 2.75 2.50 -16.36
CA ALA A 162 1.60 3.14 -15.71
C ALA A 162 1.45 4.59 -16.21
N THR A 163 0.21 4.97 -16.50
CA THR A 163 -0.20 6.37 -16.65
C THR A 163 -0.02 7.13 -15.33
N PRO A 164 0.00 8.49 -15.34
CA PRO A 164 0.05 9.26 -14.10
C PRO A 164 -1.11 8.96 -13.14
N GLU A 165 -2.30 8.70 -13.67
CA GLU A 165 -3.48 8.32 -12.87
C GLU A 165 -3.31 6.93 -12.25
N GLU A 166 -2.84 5.92 -13.00
CA GLU A 166 -2.53 4.58 -12.46
C GLU A 166 -1.45 4.62 -11.38
N LEU A 167 -0.43 5.46 -11.55
CA LEU A 167 0.58 5.67 -10.51
C LEU A 167 -0.04 6.34 -9.27
N ALA A 168 -0.91 7.34 -9.46
CA ALA A 168 -1.60 8.01 -8.37
C ALA A 168 -2.45 7.03 -7.55
N GLU A 169 -3.22 6.18 -8.20
CA GLU A 169 -4.07 5.16 -7.55
C GLU A 169 -3.26 4.26 -6.62
N VAL A 170 -2.13 3.73 -7.09
CA VAL A 170 -1.30 2.82 -6.28
C VAL A 170 -0.53 3.57 -5.19
N VAL A 171 -0.03 4.78 -5.46
CA VAL A 171 0.61 5.58 -4.41
C VAL A 171 -0.40 6.01 -3.35
N SER A 172 -1.65 6.32 -3.73
CA SER A 172 -2.73 6.62 -2.79
C SER A 172 -3.09 5.42 -1.93
N HIS A 173 -3.14 4.21 -2.50
CA HIS A 173 -3.32 2.96 -1.74
C HIS A 173 -2.27 2.86 -0.62
N GLU A 174 -0.98 2.98 -0.98
CA GLU A 174 0.11 2.88 -0.01
C GLU A 174 0.09 4.02 1.02
N LEU A 175 -0.14 5.26 0.59
CA LEU A 175 -0.28 6.41 1.50
C LEU A 175 -1.48 6.26 2.45
N PHE A 176 -2.54 5.57 2.03
CA PHE A 176 -3.66 5.31 2.91
C PHE A 176 -3.29 4.34 4.04
N HIS A 177 -2.32 3.43 3.83
CA HIS A 177 -1.76 2.65 4.93
C HIS A 177 -1.04 3.52 5.97
N ALA A 178 -0.34 4.57 5.54
CA ALA A 178 0.22 5.53 6.49
C ALA A 178 -0.87 6.27 7.26
N VAL A 179 -1.93 6.75 6.59
CA VAL A 179 -3.12 7.34 7.26
C VAL A 179 -3.72 6.36 8.27
N GLN A 180 -3.94 5.11 7.87
CA GLN A 180 -4.44 4.04 8.72
C GLN A 180 -3.55 3.83 9.94
N SER A 181 -2.22 3.87 9.78
CA SER A 181 -1.28 3.67 10.90
C SER A 181 -1.39 4.77 11.97
N HIS A 182 -1.89 5.97 11.62
CA HIS A 182 -2.12 7.06 12.57
C HIS A 182 -3.44 6.93 13.35
N VAL A 183 -4.40 6.15 12.84
CA VAL A 183 -5.78 6.14 13.39
C VAL A 183 -6.27 4.75 13.81
N MET A 184 -5.73 3.70 13.22
CA MET A 184 -6.05 2.32 13.54
C MET A 184 -5.13 1.82 14.64
N THR A 185 -5.72 1.15 15.64
CA THR A 185 -4.95 0.41 16.63
C THR A 185 -4.78 -1.03 16.17
N ALA A 186 -3.54 -1.43 15.85
CA ALA A 186 -3.25 -2.82 15.50
C ALA A 186 -3.57 -3.75 16.68
N PRO A 187 -4.31 -4.85 16.46
CA PRO A 187 -4.50 -5.87 17.49
C PRO A 187 -3.15 -6.38 17.99
N PRO A 188 -2.99 -6.59 19.30
CA PRO A 188 -1.74 -7.09 19.86
C PRO A 188 -1.42 -8.46 19.27
N ARG A 189 -0.12 -8.80 19.19
CA ARG A 189 0.29 -10.18 18.94
C ARG A 189 0.08 -11.01 20.20
N PRO A 190 -0.22 -12.31 20.11
CA PRO A 190 -0.25 -13.17 21.29
C PRO A 190 1.08 -13.12 22.03
N ALA A 191 1.02 -13.03 23.35
CA ALA A 191 2.23 -13.11 24.18
C ALA A 191 2.89 -14.50 24.02
N ALA A 192 4.22 -14.56 24.10
CA ALA A 192 4.97 -15.79 23.85
C ALA A 192 4.64 -16.92 24.85
N ASP A 193 4.15 -16.59 26.03
CA ASP A 193 3.73 -17.51 27.10
C ASP A 193 2.23 -17.83 27.08
N MET A 194 1.46 -17.22 26.17
CA MET A 194 0.03 -17.47 26.06
C MET A 194 -0.24 -18.89 25.54
N GLN A 195 -1.16 -19.62 26.20
CA GLN A 195 -1.59 -20.92 25.69
C GLN A 195 -2.21 -20.79 24.31
N GLN A 196 -1.77 -21.62 23.36
CA GLN A 196 -2.23 -21.58 21.97
C GLN A 196 -3.77 -21.63 21.85
N SER A 197 -4.46 -22.43 22.66
CA SER A 197 -5.93 -22.51 22.66
C SER A 197 -6.62 -21.18 23.01
N ALA A 198 -5.93 -20.25 23.67
CA ALA A 198 -6.44 -18.93 24.03
C ALA A 198 -6.14 -17.84 22.99
N THR A 199 -5.32 -18.10 21.97
CA THR A 199 -4.88 -17.07 21.00
C THR A 199 -5.87 -16.85 19.85
N GLY A 200 -6.88 -17.72 19.70
CA GLY A 200 -7.76 -17.73 18.53
C GLY A 200 -8.48 -16.41 18.27
N LYS A 201 -9.01 -15.77 19.32
CA LYS A 201 -9.68 -14.47 19.19
C LYS A 201 -8.72 -13.35 18.78
N ILE A 202 -7.47 -13.41 19.24
CA ILE A 202 -6.44 -12.43 18.87
C ILE A 202 -6.13 -12.55 17.39
N TRP A 203 -5.89 -13.77 16.91
CA TRP A 203 -5.62 -14.02 15.49
C TRP A 203 -6.80 -13.70 14.58
N MET A 204 -8.03 -14.04 14.99
CA MET A 204 -9.22 -13.66 14.25
C MET A 204 -9.37 -12.13 14.17
N ASN A 205 -9.14 -11.41 15.27
CA ASN A 205 -9.18 -9.95 15.27
C ASN A 205 -8.09 -9.35 14.36
N ARG A 206 -6.90 -9.95 14.31
CA ARG A 206 -5.84 -9.57 13.36
C ARG A 206 -6.27 -9.79 11.91
N LEU A 207 -6.91 -10.91 11.60
CA LEU A 207 -7.41 -11.16 10.23
C LEU A 207 -8.48 -10.14 9.80
N LEU A 208 -9.34 -9.72 10.74
CA LEU A 208 -10.30 -8.64 10.47
C LEU A 208 -9.57 -7.29 10.29
N TYR A 209 -8.56 -7.00 11.12
CA TYR A 209 -7.74 -5.80 10.97
C TYR A 209 -7.11 -5.72 9.57
N ASP A 210 -6.48 -6.81 9.13
CA ASP A 210 -5.84 -6.88 7.82
C ASP A 210 -6.88 -6.72 6.68
N LEU A 211 -8.07 -7.31 6.82
CA LEU A 211 -9.18 -7.10 5.87
C LEU A 211 -9.61 -5.63 5.78
N VAL A 212 -9.71 -4.93 6.91
CA VAL A 212 -10.06 -3.51 6.95
C VAL A 212 -8.95 -2.68 6.31
N GLN A 213 -7.70 -2.97 6.66
CA GLN A 213 -6.52 -2.25 6.17
C GLN A 213 -6.42 -2.32 4.64
N GLU A 214 -6.39 -3.53 4.08
CA GLU A 214 -6.28 -3.73 2.63
C GLU A 214 -7.56 -3.33 1.91
N GLY A 215 -8.71 -3.71 2.45
CA GLY A 215 -10.01 -3.45 1.83
C GLY A 215 -10.33 -1.96 1.66
N THR A 216 -9.96 -1.13 2.63
CA THR A 216 -10.20 0.32 2.55
C THR A 216 -9.14 1.05 1.73
N ALA A 217 -7.90 0.54 1.66
CA ALA A 217 -6.88 1.04 0.74
C ALA A 217 -7.23 0.75 -0.73
N GLU A 218 -7.99 -0.31 -1.00
CA GLU A 218 -8.44 -0.62 -2.36
C GLU A 218 -9.52 0.33 -2.92
N LEU A 219 -10.06 1.25 -2.10
CA LEU A 219 -10.91 2.35 -2.60
C LEU A 219 -10.18 3.26 -3.60
N PHE A 220 -8.85 3.26 -3.60
CA PHE A 220 -8.01 4.08 -4.48
C PHE A 220 -7.62 3.35 -5.76
N SER A 221 -7.44 2.03 -5.72
CA SER A 221 -6.92 1.21 -6.83
C SER A 221 -8.00 0.53 -7.66
N HIS A 222 -9.18 0.23 -7.11
CA HIS A 222 -10.27 -0.39 -7.87
C HIS A 222 -10.97 0.47 -8.93
N PRO A 223 -10.98 1.82 -8.88
CA PRO A 223 -11.48 2.63 -9.99
C PRO A 223 -10.85 2.27 -11.35
N ILE A 224 -9.68 1.63 -11.36
CA ILE A 224 -9.04 1.03 -12.54
C ILE A 224 -9.95 0.05 -13.29
N ALA A 225 -10.86 -0.63 -12.59
CA ALA A 225 -11.78 -1.60 -13.18
C ALA A 225 -12.85 -0.92 -14.05
N ASP A 226 -13.18 0.35 -13.78
CA ASP A 226 -14.25 1.08 -14.45
C ASP A 226 -13.80 1.78 -15.75
N ARG A 227 -12.49 1.84 -16.03
CA ARG A 227 -11.91 2.49 -17.20
C ARG A 227 -11.38 1.50 -18.26
N PRO A 228 -11.11 1.96 -19.50
CA PRO A 228 -10.43 1.13 -20.50
C PRO A 228 -9.10 0.60 -19.97
N ALA A 229 -8.81 -0.67 -20.21
CA ALA A 229 -7.57 -1.29 -19.75
C ALA A 229 -6.36 -0.74 -20.51
N THR A 230 -5.26 -0.51 -19.79
CA THR A 230 -3.93 -0.21 -20.31
C THR A 230 -3.03 -1.44 -20.17
N PRO A 231 -1.81 -1.44 -20.76
CA PRO A 231 -0.83 -2.49 -20.51
C PRO A 231 -0.55 -2.72 -19.01
N PHE A 232 -0.57 -1.65 -18.21
CA PHE A 232 -0.37 -1.74 -16.76
C PHE A 232 -1.59 -2.33 -16.03
N SER A 233 -2.79 -1.84 -16.34
CA SER A 233 -4.01 -2.18 -15.59
C SER A 233 -4.71 -3.47 -15.99
N THR A 234 -4.40 -4.03 -17.17
CA THR A 234 -5.12 -5.20 -17.71
C THR A 234 -5.19 -6.36 -16.72
N ARG A 235 -4.05 -6.76 -16.15
CA ARG A 235 -3.99 -7.89 -15.21
C ARG A 235 -4.77 -7.62 -13.92
N GLY A 236 -4.68 -6.40 -13.38
CA GLY A 236 -5.42 -5.99 -12.19
C GLY A 236 -6.93 -6.02 -12.43
N LYS A 237 -7.38 -5.48 -13.56
CA LYS A 237 -8.79 -5.51 -13.96
C LYS A 237 -9.33 -6.93 -14.12
N GLU A 238 -8.57 -7.81 -14.76
CA GLU A 238 -8.95 -9.22 -14.89
C GLU A 238 -9.07 -9.92 -13.54
N ARG A 239 -8.14 -9.67 -12.61
CA ARG A 239 -8.17 -10.17 -11.23
C ARG A 239 -9.46 -9.73 -10.52
N ILE A 240 -9.74 -8.42 -10.52
CA ILE A 240 -10.94 -7.85 -9.90
C ILE A 240 -12.20 -8.49 -10.48
N VAL A 241 -12.33 -8.54 -11.81
CA VAL A 241 -13.51 -9.13 -12.47
C VAL A 241 -13.69 -10.61 -12.10
N ARG A 242 -12.60 -11.40 -12.04
CA ARG A 242 -12.67 -12.80 -11.60
C ARG A 242 -13.16 -12.90 -10.16
N ASN A 243 -12.60 -12.11 -9.25
CA ASN A 243 -12.94 -12.15 -7.83
C ASN A 243 -14.37 -11.72 -7.55
N LEU A 244 -14.86 -10.66 -8.21
CA LEU A 244 -16.25 -10.21 -8.08
C LEU A 244 -17.25 -11.29 -8.52
N LYS A 245 -16.94 -12.07 -9.56
CA LYS A 245 -17.79 -13.20 -10.00
C LYS A 245 -17.88 -14.32 -8.95
N ARG A 246 -16.87 -14.47 -8.08
CA ARG A 246 -16.81 -15.50 -7.04
C ARG A 246 -16.93 -14.93 -5.62
N ILE A 247 -17.43 -13.71 -5.46
CA ILE A 247 -17.37 -12.98 -4.19
C ILE A 247 -18.04 -13.73 -3.03
N LYS A 248 -19.13 -14.46 -3.28
CA LYS A 248 -19.80 -15.29 -2.27
C LYS A 248 -18.92 -16.46 -1.79
N ASN A 249 -18.12 -17.05 -2.68
CA ASN A 249 -17.17 -18.10 -2.32
C ASN A 249 -15.99 -17.53 -1.53
N ILE A 250 -15.56 -16.31 -1.85
CA ILE A 250 -14.53 -15.58 -1.08
C ILE A 250 -15.04 -15.29 0.33
N ALA A 251 -16.29 -14.84 0.47
CA ALA A 251 -16.92 -14.64 1.77
C ALA A 251 -16.96 -15.93 2.61
N ALA A 252 -17.37 -17.06 2.01
CA ALA A 252 -17.35 -18.36 2.69
C ALA A 252 -15.93 -18.81 3.10
N LEU A 253 -14.91 -18.49 2.29
CA LEU A 253 -13.50 -18.74 2.64
C LEU A 253 -13.06 -17.87 3.82
N MET A 254 -13.45 -16.59 3.86
CA MET A 254 -13.18 -15.70 4.98
C MET A 254 -13.82 -16.21 6.28
N GLU A 255 -15.08 -16.62 6.22
CA GLU A 255 -15.82 -17.20 7.35
C GLU A 255 -15.10 -18.43 7.89
N THR A 256 -14.81 -19.38 7.00
CA THR A 256 -14.16 -20.65 7.35
C THR A 256 -12.76 -20.41 7.91
N SER A 257 -11.97 -19.53 7.29
CA SER A 257 -10.62 -19.17 7.75
C SER A 257 -10.68 -18.54 9.14
N SER A 258 -11.63 -17.63 9.38
CA SER A 258 -11.81 -16.97 10.67
C SER A 258 -12.23 -17.93 11.77
N LEU A 259 -13.22 -18.79 11.51
CA LEU A 259 -13.67 -19.81 12.46
C LEU A 259 -12.56 -20.84 12.75
N ARG A 260 -11.75 -21.18 11.74
CA ARG A 260 -10.59 -22.04 11.89
C ARG A 260 -9.52 -21.47 12.81
N LEU A 261 -9.37 -20.14 12.89
CA LEU A 261 -8.48 -19.48 13.87
C LEU A 261 -8.98 -19.66 15.30
N LEU A 262 -10.30 -19.77 15.52
CA LEU A 262 -10.86 -20.04 16.84
C LEU A 262 -10.73 -21.51 17.24
N LEU A 263 -11.00 -22.43 16.31
CA LEU A 263 -11.05 -23.87 16.60
C LEU A 263 -9.66 -24.50 16.76
N ALA A 264 -8.66 -24.02 16.01
CA ALA A 264 -7.30 -24.54 16.09
C ALA A 264 -6.26 -23.42 15.89
N PRO A 265 -6.15 -22.48 16.85
CA PRO A 265 -5.38 -21.25 16.67
C PRO A 265 -3.94 -21.50 16.18
N PRO A 266 -3.37 -20.63 15.32
CA PRO A 266 -1.97 -20.72 14.93
C PRO A 266 -1.01 -20.74 16.12
N ARG A 267 0.08 -21.50 16.01
CA ARG A 267 1.14 -21.55 17.04
C ARG A 267 2.04 -20.31 17.04
N ASP A 268 2.18 -19.66 15.88
CA ASP A 268 3.05 -18.52 15.66
C ASP A 268 2.57 -17.73 14.43
N GLU A 269 3.25 -16.62 14.13
CA GLU A 269 2.96 -15.74 13.00
C GLU A 269 3.18 -16.41 11.64
N ASP A 270 4.15 -17.30 11.48
CA ASP A 270 4.37 -18.03 10.22
C ASP A 270 3.19 -18.98 9.92
N HIS A 271 2.52 -19.51 10.95
CA HIS A 271 1.33 -20.35 10.77
C HIS A 271 0.08 -19.50 10.52
N TYR A 272 0.00 -18.31 11.12
CA TYR A 272 -1.02 -17.32 10.79
C TYR A 272 -0.88 -16.87 9.33
N ASP A 273 0.35 -16.61 8.88
CA ASP A 273 0.68 -16.14 7.53
C ASP A 273 0.19 -17.09 6.43
N ARG A 274 0.08 -18.39 6.71
CA ARG A 274 -0.52 -19.35 5.77
C ARG A 274 -2.03 -19.14 5.59
N ILE A 275 -2.72 -18.74 6.66
CA ILE A 275 -4.16 -18.45 6.62
C ILE A 275 -4.39 -17.09 5.97
N TYR A 276 -3.63 -16.07 6.40
CA TYR A 276 -3.60 -14.76 5.77
C TYR A 276 -3.31 -14.87 4.26
N GLY A 277 -2.28 -15.64 3.88
CA GLY A 277 -1.85 -15.81 2.51
C GLY A 277 -2.88 -16.45 1.58
N MET A 278 -3.84 -17.24 2.09
CA MET A 278 -4.95 -17.74 1.27
C MET A 278 -5.88 -16.62 0.78
N LEU A 279 -5.93 -15.51 1.51
CA LEU A 279 -6.79 -14.37 1.23
C LEU A 279 -6.03 -13.24 0.56
N PHE A 280 -4.81 -12.95 1.00
CA PHE A 280 -4.10 -11.72 0.65
C PHE A 280 -2.85 -11.91 -0.22
N TYR A 281 -2.46 -13.14 -0.56
CA TYR A 281 -1.33 -13.34 -1.49
C TYR A 281 -1.79 -13.59 -2.93
N GLY A 282 -1.00 -13.08 -3.88
CA GLY A 282 -1.29 -13.15 -5.31
C GLY A 282 -1.36 -14.57 -5.88
N ASN A 283 -0.83 -15.58 -5.17
CA ASN A 283 -1.04 -16.99 -5.51
C ASN A 283 -2.52 -17.41 -5.47
N PHE A 284 -3.32 -16.64 -4.75
CA PHE A 284 -4.76 -16.79 -4.59
C PHE A 284 -5.49 -15.52 -5.07
N ASP A 285 -4.94 -14.80 -6.05
CA ASP A 285 -5.55 -13.61 -6.70
C ASP A 285 -5.91 -12.46 -5.72
N ASP A 286 -5.27 -12.33 -4.57
CA ASP A 286 -5.51 -11.22 -3.63
C ASP A 286 -7.01 -11.08 -3.27
N MET A 287 -7.72 -12.20 -3.09
CA MET A 287 -9.18 -12.24 -2.90
C MET A 287 -9.69 -11.37 -1.74
N GLY A 288 -8.93 -11.28 -0.65
CA GLY A 288 -9.27 -10.49 0.54
C GLY A 288 -9.32 -8.99 0.25
N TYR A 289 -8.45 -8.50 -0.64
CA TYR A 289 -8.43 -7.11 -1.08
C TYR A 289 -9.76 -6.74 -1.74
N ASP A 290 -10.21 -7.54 -2.72
CA ASP A 290 -11.44 -7.25 -3.46
C ASP A 290 -12.69 -7.40 -2.61
N MET A 291 -12.69 -8.36 -1.67
CA MET A 291 -13.78 -8.49 -0.70
C MET A 291 -13.85 -7.29 0.23
N GLY A 292 -12.72 -6.86 0.77
CA GLY A 292 -12.63 -5.67 1.60
C GLY A 292 -13.07 -4.41 0.85
N TRP A 293 -12.70 -4.27 -0.44
CA TRP A 293 -13.19 -3.19 -1.29
C TRP A 293 -14.71 -3.20 -1.47
N VAL A 294 -15.31 -4.36 -1.77
CA VAL A 294 -16.79 -4.46 -1.86
C VAL A 294 -17.45 -3.98 -0.58
N MET A 295 -16.88 -4.33 0.58
CA MET A 295 -17.37 -3.89 1.87
C MET A 295 -17.22 -2.39 2.08
N ALA A 296 -16.03 -1.85 1.80
CA ALA A 296 -15.72 -0.43 1.94
C ALA A 296 -16.59 0.42 1.01
N ASN A 297 -16.76 0.00 -0.24
CA ASN A 297 -17.58 0.70 -1.23
C ASN A 297 -19.07 0.71 -0.84
N ALA A 298 -19.59 -0.40 -0.31
CA ALA A 298 -20.96 -0.45 0.20
C ALA A 298 -21.18 0.54 1.37
N ILE A 299 -20.21 0.62 2.29
CA ILE A 299 -20.22 1.58 3.40
C ILE A 299 -20.13 3.01 2.87
N GLU A 300 -19.22 3.30 1.94
CA GLU A 300 -19.09 4.63 1.32
C GLU A 300 -20.40 5.07 0.65
N ARG A 301 -21.03 4.19 -0.14
CA ARG A 301 -22.30 4.50 -0.82
C ARG A 301 -23.44 4.80 0.15
N LYS A 302 -23.48 4.09 1.28
CA LYS A 302 -24.56 4.24 2.26
C LYS A 302 -24.35 5.41 3.23
N ASP A 303 -23.12 5.57 3.72
CA ASP A 303 -22.79 6.42 4.86
C ASP A 303 -21.83 7.58 4.53
N GLY A 304 -21.33 7.61 3.29
CA GLY A 304 -20.37 8.58 2.79
C GLY A 304 -18.91 8.22 3.13
N LYS A 305 -17.97 8.85 2.40
CA LYS A 305 -16.52 8.62 2.53
C LYS A 305 -15.98 8.76 3.95
N GLN A 306 -16.48 9.74 4.69
CA GLN A 306 -16.05 9.99 6.07
C GLN A 306 -16.44 8.87 7.05
N ALA A 307 -17.37 7.98 6.68
CA ALA A 307 -17.67 6.80 7.48
C ALA A 307 -16.50 5.81 7.50
N ILE A 308 -15.73 5.73 6.41
CA ILE A 308 -14.53 4.88 6.35
C ILE A 308 -13.55 5.30 7.44
N PHE A 309 -13.16 6.57 7.48
CA PHE A 309 -12.24 7.09 8.49
C PHE A 309 -12.71 6.86 9.92
N ARG A 310 -14.00 7.12 10.21
CA ARG A 310 -14.57 6.85 11.55
C ARG A 310 -14.49 5.38 11.95
N LEU A 311 -14.67 4.46 11.00
CA LEU A 311 -14.55 3.02 11.27
C LEU A 311 -13.10 2.60 11.49
N LEU A 312 -12.13 3.25 10.85
CA LEU A 312 -10.70 2.99 11.09
C LEU A 312 -10.28 3.32 12.53
N GLN A 313 -10.92 4.31 13.16
CA GLN A 313 -10.67 4.66 14.57
C GLN A 313 -11.25 3.65 15.58
N GLY A 314 -12.12 2.75 15.12
CA GLY A 314 -12.77 1.74 15.94
C GLY A 314 -12.09 0.38 15.86
N GLU A 315 -12.70 -0.59 16.52
CA GLU A 315 -12.29 -1.99 16.40
C GLU A 315 -12.61 -2.54 14.99
N PRO A 316 -11.74 -3.40 14.42
CA PRO A 316 -11.95 -3.97 13.07
C PRO A 316 -13.32 -4.64 12.89
N LYS A 317 -13.88 -5.23 13.95
CA LYS A 317 -15.21 -5.86 13.91
C LYS A 317 -16.32 -4.89 13.52
N GLN A 318 -16.20 -3.59 13.83
CA GLN A 318 -17.24 -2.61 13.52
C GLN A 318 -17.39 -2.39 12.01
N PHE A 319 -16.29 -2.50 11.25
CA PHE A 319 -16.35 -2.45 9.78
C PHE A 319 -17.16 -3.62 9.21
N VAL A 320 -16.90 -4.84 9.69
CA VAL A 320 -17.62 -6.06 9.27
C VAL A 320 -19.10 -5.98 9.65
N LEU A 321 -19.40 -5.60 10.90
CA LEU A 321 -20.77 -5.49 11.38
C LEU A 321 -21.54 -4.39 10.67
N ARG A 322 -20.88 -3.26 10.34
CA ARG A 322 -21.51 -2.19 9.59
C ARG A 322 -21.84 -2.62 8.17
N TYR A 323 -20.89 -3.28 7.49
CA TYR A 323 -21.16 -3.86 6.17
C TYR A 323 -22.36 -4.82 6.20
N GLN A 324 -22.40 -5.73 7.18
CA GLN A 324 -23.48 -6.72 7.29
C GLN A 324 -24.85 -6.03 7.42
N GLN A 325 -24.98 -4.98 8.23
CA GLN A 325 -26.23 -4.21 8.35
C GLN A 325 -26.68 -3.61 7.01
N ILE A 326 -25.75 -3.17 6.17
CA ILE A 326 -26.06 -2.65 4.84
C ILE A 326 -26.53 -3.80 3.94
N ALA A 327 -25.81 -4.92 3.93
CA ALA A 327 -26.11 -6.10 3.13
C ALA A 327 -27.45 -6.76 3.50
N GLU A 328 -27.93 -6.63 4.74
CA GLU A 328 -29.27 -7.05 5.15
C GLU A 328 -30.39 -6.34 4.35
N SER A 329 -30.14 -5.09 3.96
CA SER A 329 -31.07 -4.27 3.17
C SER A 329 -30.82 -4.27 1.66
N ASP A 330 -29.68 -4.82 1.19
CA ASP A 330 -29.29 -4.85 -0.22
C ASP A 330 -29.01 -6.29 -0.68
N PRO A 331 -29.90 -6.92 -1.49
CA PRO A 331 -29.74 -8.30 -1.93
C PRO A 331 -28.63 -8.49 -2.98
N THR A 332 -28.05 -7.41 -3.52
CA THR A 332 -26.93 -7.49 -4.47
C THR A 332 -25.59 -7.74 -3.77
N LEU A 333 -25.52 -7.43 -2.47
CA LEU A 333 -24.34 -7.65 -1.64
C LEU A 333 -24.31 -9.09 -1.09
N PHE A 334 -23.10 -9.61 -0.86
CA PHE A 334 -22.95 -10.86 -0.13
C PHE A 334 -23.23 -10.64 1.35
N ARG A 335 -23.62 -11.71 2.05
CA ARG A 335 -23.87 -11.68 3.49
C ARG A 335 -22.98 -12.72 4.14
N PHE A 336 -22.49 -12.40 5.33
CA PHE A 336 -21.87 -13.40 6.15
C PHE A 336 -22.92 -14.25 6.89
N ASN A 337 -22.55 -15.48 7.22
CA ASN A 337 -23.38 -16.39 8.01
C ASN A 337 -23.40 -16.01 9.51
N GLU A 338 -24.41 -16.48 10.24
CA GLU A 338 -24.59 -16.11 11.66
C GLU A 338 -23.53 -16.69 12.61
N ASP A 339 -22.91 -17.82 12.28
CA ASP A 339 -21.85 -18.41 13.11
C ASP A 339 -20.61 -17.50 13.11
N PHE A 340 -20.22 -17.04 11.93
CA PHE A 340 -19.15 -16.05 11.76
C PHE A 340 -19.52 -14.73 12.44
N LEU A 341 -20.72 -14.20 12.21
CA LEU A 341 -21.12 -12.92 12.82
C LEU A 341 -21.18 -13.01 14.35
N SER A 342 -21.61 -14.15 14.90
CA SER A 342 -21.60 -14.40 16.35
C SER A 342 -20.17 -14.43 16.90
N ALA A 343 -19.24 -15.07 16.20
CA ALA A 343 -17.82 -15.05 16.53
C ALA A 343 -17.22 -13.63 16.47
N VAL A 344 -17.54 -12.85 15.43
CA VAL A 344 -17.12 -11.44 15.27
C VAL A 344 -17.65 -10.59 16.42
N ARG A 345 -18.94 -10.69 16.76
CA ARG A 345 -19.56 -9.96 17.90
C ARG A 345 -18.89 -10.29 19.23
N ALA A 346 -18.40 -11.52 19.39
CA ALA A 346 -17.74 -12.01 20.61
C ALA A 346 -16.23 -11.69 20.71
N LEU A 347 -15.65 -11.01 19.71
CA LEU A 347 -14.28 -10.50 19.79
C LEU A 347 -14.19 -9.40 20.87
N PRO A 348 -13.05 -9.33 21.59
CA PRO A 348 -12.84 -8.30 22.61
C PRO A 348 -12.91 -6.89 22.00
N ARG A 349 -13.01 -5.90 22.90
CA ARG A 349 -12.76 -4.53 22.53
C ARG A 349 -11.26 -4.27 22.41
#